data_AF-A0A1Y5SUY0-F1
#
_entry.id   AF-A0A1Y5SUY0-F1
#
_cell.length_a   1.000
_cell.length_b   1.000
_cell.length_c   1.000
_cell.angle_alpha   90.00
_cell.angle_beta   90.00
_cell.angle_gamma   90.00
#
_symmetry.space_group_name_H-M   'P 1'
#
loop_
_entity.id
_entity.type
_entity.pdbx_description
1 polymer ?
#
loop_
_entity_poly.entity_id
_entity_poly.type
_entity_poly.pdbx_seq_one_letter_code
_entity_poly.pdbx_strand_id
1 'polypeptide(L)' 'MINAAGVLTAPPDIYEAVHLTAPEALYSALPEVTRALLISAIGIDGATADFARYHLAAEALAKRTPLPLTAHRAYRIW' A
#
# COMPACT_ATOMS: atom_id res chain seq x y z
N MET A 1 -11.05 -2.63 -7.26
CA MET A 1 -10.10 -3.50 -6.54
C MET A 1 -9.82 -2.89 -5.17
N ILE A 2 -9.68 -3.71 -4.14
CA ILE A 2 -9.30 -3.25 -2.79
C ILE A 2 -8.00 -3.96 -2.45
N ASN A 3 -6.94 -3.18 -2.21
CA ASN A 3 -5.68 -3.67 -1.68
C ASN A 3 -5.68 -3.43 -0.16
N ALA A 4 -5.86 -4.51 0.59
CA ALA A 4 -5.75 -4.52 2.05
C ALA A 4 -4.63 -5.46 2.52
N ALA A 5 -3.73 -5.85 1.61
CA ALA A 5 -2.57 -6.65 1.98
C ALA A 5 -1.62 -5.81 2.84
N GLY A 6 -1.14 -6.40 3.93
CA GLY A 6 -0.22 -5.75 4.85
C GLY A 6 0.35 -6.75 5.84
N VAL A 7 1.56 -6.46 6.29
CA VAL A 7 2.26 -7.23 7.33
C VAL A 7 2.77 -6.25 8.38
N LEU A 8 2.54 -6.56 9.66
CA LEU A 8 3.00 -5.72 10.77
C LEU A 8 4.50 -5.92 11.06
N THR A 9 4.97 -7.17 10.95
CA THR A 9 6.38 -7.56 11.17
C THR A 9 6.75 -8.64 10.18
N ALA A 10 7.77 -8.39 9.37
CA ALA A 10 8.29 -9.35 8.40
C ALA A 10 9.76 -9.03 8.06
N PRO A 11 10.49 -9.96 7.43
CA PRO A 11 11.76 -9.64 6.80
C PRO A 11 11.60 -8.61 5.65
N PRO A 12 12.66 -7.87 5.27
CA PRO A 12 12.58 -6.78 4.29
C PRO A 12 12.03 -7.18 2.91
N ASP A 13 12.40 -8.36 2.42
CA ASP A 13 11.91 -8.93 1.15
C ASP A 13 10.40 -9.16 1.16
N ILE A 14 9.85 -9.61 2.29
CA ILE A 14 8.40 -9.78 2.46
C ILE A 14 7.69 -8.42 2.56
N TYR A 15 8.28 -7.44 3.26
CA TYR A 15 7.73 -6.08 3.27
C TYR A 15 7.66 -5.49 1.85
N GLU A 16 8.75 -5.58 1.09
CA GLU A 16 8.78 -5.09 -0.29
C GLU A 16 7.77 -5.81 -1.17
N ALA A 17 7.70 -7.13 -1.10
CA ALA A 17 6.75 -7.92 -1.89
C ALA A 17 5.29 -7.55 -1.59
N VAL A 18 4.92 -7.43 -0.32
CA VAL A 18 3.54 -7.16 0.12
C VAL A 18 3.13 -5.72 -0.17
N HIS A 19 4.00 -4.75 0.09
CA HIS A 19 3.63 -3.33 0.06
C HIS A 19 3.94 -2.64 -1.28
N LEU A 20 4.85 -3.19 -2.09
CA LEU A 20 5.33 -2.54 -3.31
C LEU A 20 5.16 -3.44 -4.55
N THR A 21 5.88 -4.57 -4.61
CA THR A 21 5.98 -5.35 -5.85
C THR A 21 4.64 -5.95 -6.28
N ALA A 22 3.92 -6.61 -5.35
CA ALA A 22 2.62 -7.18 -5.67
C ALA A 22 1.56 -6.09 -5.99
N PRO A 23 1.46 -4.99 -5.21
CA PRO A 23 0.58 -3.88 -5.56
C PRO A 23 0.89 -3.23 -6.91
N GLU A 24 2.16 -3.01 -7.26
CA GLU A 24 2.55 -2.42 -8.54
C GLU A 24 2.15 -3.31 -9.73
N ALA A 25 2.41 -4.61 -9.62
CA ALA A 25 1.98 -5.58 -10.62
C ALA A 25 0.45 -5.58 -10.77
N LEU A 26 -0.28 -5.53 -9.65
CA LEU A 26 -1.74 -5.49 -9.63
C LEU A 26 -2.25 -4.20 -10.29
N TYR A 27 -1.69 -3.04 -9.96
CA TYR A 27 -2.12 -1.76 -10.53
C TYR A 27 -1.85 -1.69 -12.04
N SER A 28 -0.73 -2.26 -12.49
CA SER A 28 -0.35 -2.28 -13.91
C SER A 28 -1.16 -3.26 -14.75
N ALA A 29 -1.70 -4.32 -14.14
CA ALA A 29 -2.49 -5.33 -14.84
C ALA A 29 -3.97 -4.94 -15.00
N LEU A 30 -4.44 -3.93 -14.27
CA LEU A 30 -5.86 -3.54 -14.27
C LEU A 30 -6.15 -2.49 -15.36
N PRO A 31 -7.33 -2.54 -16.01
CA PRO A 31 -7.76 -1.47 -16.90
C PRO A 31 -7.82 -0.13 -16.17
N GLU A 32 -7.43 0.96 -16.83
CA GLU A 32 -7.38 2.32 -16.24
C GLU A 32 -8.73 2.81 -15.70
N VAL A 33 -9.84 2.26 -16.18
CA VAL A 33 -11.20 2.55 -15.66
C VAL A 33 -11.48 1.92 -14.29
N THR A 34 -10.58 1.09 -13.78
CA THR A 34 -10.77 0.33 -12.53
C THR A 34 -10.58 1.23 -11.32
N ARG A 35 -11.66 1.45 -10.57
CA ARG A 35 -11.57 2.08 -9.24
C ARG A 35 -10.83 1.20 -8.26
N ALA A 36 -9.86 1.79 -7.58
CA ALA A 36 -9.02 1.09 -6.61
C ALA A 36 -9.02 1.81 -5.25
N LEU A 37 -8.84 1.02 -4.19
CA LEU A 37 -8.72 1.50 -2.83
C LEU A 37 -7.52 0.79 -2.18
N LEU A 38 -6.57 1.56 -1.65
CA LEU A 38 -5.51 1.05 -0.78
C LEU A 38 -5.89 1.32 0.68
N ILE A 39 -5.88 0.29 1.51
CA ILE A 39 -6.01 0.42 2.97
C ILE A 39 -4.61 0.61 3.56
N SER A 40 -4.37 1.79 4.13
CA SER A 40 -3.13 2.16 4.80
C SER A 40 -3.38 2.46 6.28
N ALA A 41 -2.34 2.82 7.03
CA ALA A 41 -2.38 2.96 8.48
C ALA A 41 -2.39 4.41 8.94
N ILE A 42 -3.13 4.71 10.01
CA ILE A 42 -3.02 5.97 10.76
C ILE A 42 -1.78 5.92 11.65
N GLY A 43 -1.17 7.07 11.92
CA GLY A 43 -0.07 7.20 12.88
C GLY A 43 1.31 6.79 12.33
N ILE A 44 1.41 6.57 11.02
CA ILE A 44 2.68 6.25 10.35
C ILE A 44 3.52 7.47 9.98
N ASP A 45 2.96 8.68 10.08
CA ASP A 45 3.69 9.91 9.78
C ASP A 45 4.75 10.16 10.87
N GLY A 46 6.02 10.25 10.46
CA GLY A 46 7.15 10.45 11.38
C GLY A 46 7.55 9.21 12.19
N ALA A 47 6.87 8.09 12.01
CA ALA A 47 7.26 6.83 12.64
C ALA A 47 8.52 6.25 11.96
N THR A 48 9.42 5.69 12.76
CA THR A 48 10.71 5.13 12.29
C THR A 48 10.65 3.62 12.04
N ALA A 49 9.56 2.96 12.44
CA ALA A 49 9.37 1.53 12.23
C ALA A 49 9.29 1.19 10.74
N ASP A 50 9.83 0.03 10.34
CA ASP A 50 9.83 -0.39 8.94
C ASP A 50 8.42 -0.52 8.37
N PHE A 51 7.47 -1.05 9.14
CA PHE A 51 6.05 -1.04 8.80
C PHE A 51 5.56 0.33 8.30
N ALA A 52 5.87 1.41 9.00
CA ALA A 52 5.45 2.75 8.62
C ALA A 52 6.11 3.20 7.31
N ARG A 53 7.40 2.90 7.13
CA ARG A 53 8.14 3.22 5.90
C ARG A 53 7.51 2.54 4.68
N TYR A 54 7.16 1.27 4.78
CA TYR A 54 6.54 0.53 3.68
C TYR A 54 5.10 0.95 3.39
N HIS A 55 4.31 1.29 4.42
CA HIS A 55 2.99 1.88 4.21
C HIS A 55 3.06 3.24 3.49
N LEU A 56 3.99 4.11 3.88
CA LEU A 56 4.20 5.40 3.20
C LEU A 56 4.68 5.19 1.75
N ALA A 57 5.53 4.20 1.51
CA ALA A 57 5.98 3.86 0.16
C ALA A 57 4.84 3.30 -0.70
N ALA A 58 3.96 2.47 -0.14
CA ALA A 58 2.74 1.98 -0.80
C ALA A 58 1.78 3.12 -1.14
N GLU A 59 1.61 4.10 -0.24
CA GLU A 59 0.83 5.32 -0.53
C GLU A 59 1.45 6.16 -1.65
N ALA A 60 2.78 6.26 -1.70
CA ALA A 60 3.47 6.95 -2.78
C ALA A 60 3.30 6.20 -4.11
N LEU A 61 3.36 4.87 -4.12
CA LEU A 61 3.09 4.04 -5.29
C LEU A 61 1.65 4.21 -5.79
N ALA A 62 0.68 4.19 -4.88
CA ALA A 62 -0.73 4.43 -5.13
C ALA A 62 -1.02 5.78 -5.81
N LYS A 63 -0.19 6.81 -5.57
CA LYS A 63 -0.33 8.13 -6.21
C LYS A 63 0.23 8.19 -7.63
N ARG A 64 1.07 7.23 -8.04
CA ARG A 64 1.75 7.21 -9.34
C ARG A 64 1.03 6.36 -10.40
N THR A 65 0.04 5.57 -10.00
CA THR A 65 -0.71 4.73 -10.95
C THR A 65 -1.73 5.54 -11.75
N PRO A 66 -2.02 5.16 -13.02
CA PRO A 66 -3.11 5.77 -13.79
C PRO A 66 -4.51 5.37 -13.30
N LEU A 67 -4.62 4.36 -12.42
CA LEU A 67 -5.91 3.97 -11.86
C LEU A 67 -6.52 5.11 -11.02
N PRO A 68 -7.86 5.29 -11.03
CA PRO A 68 -8.56 6.11 -10.05
C PRO A 68 -8.50 5.42 -8.69
N LEU A 69 -7.38 5.61 -8.01
CA LEU A 69 -7.00 4.95 -6.77
C LEU A 69 -6.97 5.95 -5.61
N THR A 70 -7.67 5.62 -4.52
CA THR A 70 -7.57 6.36 -3.26
C THR A 70 -6.89 5.54 -2.18
N ALA A 71 -6.03 6.18 -1.39
CA ALA A 71 -5.46 5.57 -0.18
C ALA A 71 -6.28 6.05 1.03
N HIS A 72 -6.80 5.10 1.81
CA HIS A 72 -7.54 5.38 3.03
C HIS A 72 -6.78 4.85 4.23
N ARG A 73 -6.45 5.75 5.17
CA ARG A 73 -5.78 5.39 6.41
C ARG A 73 -6.79 4.99 7.48
N ALA A 74 -6.63 3.79 8.05
CA ALA A 74 -7.52 3.24 9.08
C ALA A 74 -6.81 3.10 10.44
N TYR A 75 -7.58 3.21 11.53
CA TYR A 75 -7.10 3.15 12.93
C TYR A 75 -6.78 1.71 13.41
N ARG A 76 -7.09 0.68 12.61
CA ARG A 76 -6.80 -0.72 12.94
C ARG A 76 -6.71 -1.55 11.67
N ILE A 77 -5.52 -2.04 11.37
CA ILE A 77 -5.25 -3.04 10.35
C ILE A 77 -4.19 -3.94 10.99
N TRP A 78 -4.68 -5.08 11.49
CA TRP A 78 -3.92 -6.14 12.17
C TRP A 78 -3.43 -5.80 13.58
#